data_AF-A0A7W0W1N8-F1
#
_entry.id   AF-A0A7W0W1N8-F1
#
_cell.length_a   1.000
_cell.length_b   1.000
_cell.length_c   1.000
_cell.angle_alpha   90.00
_cell.angle_beta   90.00
_cell.angle_gamma   90.00
#
_symmetry.space_group_name_H-M   'P 1'
#
loop_
_entity.id
_entity.type
_entity.pdbx_description
1 polymer ?
#
loop_
_entity_poly.entity_id
_entity_poly.type
_entity_poly.pdbx_seq_one_letter_code
_entity_poly.pdbx_strand_id
1 'polypeptide(L)'
;MFNAGSVLVLVLFAMGWSWSIARARAAGEGGVTAVTAGISSALTNSKAPSAAYLTNAALNVLAAPARGESGKLRVKILQPGTPIAPIISDGARGAGITFSAGAVAESTATMTAPRRVGIWKLALSVGSAVKPLADFSLITLRPAAEKKGGRLGLYYIGNWPTGKRGRPGTNYEAPSGFIEVTRESQNTHLSEHFRLKDFFPHDQANVWPKYIVVDIKLIDKMELVLSDLQKQGINTKGVRVMSGFRTPQYNSGGGDPRGRASMSRHMYGDAADIFIDSDGNGNMDDLNRDGRVNIADARVILAAVNRVERAHPSLVGGCGVYSANSAHGPFTHVDTRGYPARWTGTGDG
;
A
#
# COMPACT_ATOMS: atom_id res chain seq x y z
N MET A 1 23.14 -49.76 12.77
CA MET A 1 24.47 -49.22 13.11
C MET A 1 24.62 -47.92 12.36
N PHE A 2 24.74 -46.78 13.07
CA PHE A 2 24.85 -45.47 12.46
C PHE A 2 26.17 -45.37 11.68
N ASN A 3 26.12 -45.01 10.39
CA ASN A 3 27.28 -44.90 9.53
C ASN A 3 28.13 -43.70 9.96
N ALA A 4 29.28 -43.97 10.57
CA ALA A 4 30.21 -42.95 11.09
C ALA A 4 30.63 -41.94 10.01
N GLY A 5 30.65 -42.33 8.73
CA GLY A 5 30.92 -41.44 7.61
C GLY A 5 29.85 -40.37 7.41
N SER A 6 28.58 -40.70 7.63
CA SER A 6 27.47 -39.74 7.49
C SER A 6 27.47 -38.70 8.60
N VAL A 7 27.85 -39.08 9.82
CA VAL A 7 27.99 -38.16 10.96
C VAL A 7 29.15 -37.20 10.72
N LEU A 8 30.28 -37.69 10.22
CA LEU A 8 31.44 -36.87 9.92
C LEU A 8 31.12 -35.80 8.84
N VAL A 9 30.38 -36.16 7.79
CA VAL A 9 29.97 -35.22 6.74
C VAL A 9 29.03 -34.14 7.29
N LEU A 10 28.07 -34.52 8.15
CA LEU A 10 27.14 -33.55 8.76
C LEU A 10 27.86 -32.59 9.71
N VAL A 11 28.82 -33.09 10.48
CA VAL A 11 29.65 -32.25 11.38
C VAL A 11 30.52 -31.28 10.58
N LEU A 12 31.14 -31.74 9.48
CA LEU A 12 31.91 -30.86 8.58
C LEU A 12 31.03 -29.79 7.93
N PHE A 13 29.81 -30.14 7.52
CA PHE A 13 28.85 -29.19 6.98
C PHE A 13 28.42 -28.15 8.00
N ALA A 14 28.09 -28.58 9.23
CA ALA A 14 27.69 -27.70 10.31
C ALA A 14 28.82 -26.73 10.71
N MET A 15 30.06 -27.23 10.81
CA MET A 15 31.24 -26.39 11.11
C MET A 15 31.53 -25.38 9.99
N GLY A 16 31.43 -25.79 8.72
CA GLY A 16 31.59 -24.89 7.57
C GLY A 16 30.53 -23.78 7.53
N TRP A 17 29.28 -24.13 7.83
CA TRP A 17 28.16 -23.18 7.92
C TRP A 17 28.34 -22.17 9.06
N SER A 18 28.67 -22.66 10.26
CA SER A 18 28.90 -21.80 11.42
C SER A 18 30.10 -20.86 11.22
N TRP A 19 31.18 -21.34 10.59
CA TRP A 19 32.35 -20.52 10.29
C TRP A 19 32.04 -19.42 9.26
N SER A 20 31.27 -19.74 8.22
CA SER A 20 30.85 -18.77 7.20
C SER A 20 29.98 -17.65 7.79
N ILE A 21 29.03 -17.99 8.68
CA ILE A 21 28.16 -17.03 9.36
C ILE A 21 28.95 -16.14 10.33
N ALA A 22 29.88 -16.73 11.09
CA ALA A 22 30.74 -15.98 12.01
C ALA A 22 31.64 -14.99 11.26
N ARG A 23 32.20 -15.40 10.12
CA ARG A 23 33.05 -14.56 9.27
C ARG A 23 32.27 -13.43 8.58
N ALA A 24 31.05 -13.71 8.11
CA ALA A 24 30.17 -12.70 7.54
C ALA A 24 29.73 -11.64 8.56
N ARG A 25 29.51 -12.03 9.81
CA ARG A 25 29.22 -11.09 10.91
C ARG A 25 30.43 -10.27 11.32
N ALA A 26 31.63 -10.85 11.29
CA ALA A 26 32.88 -10.17 11.61
C ALA A 26 33.34 -9.18 10.53
N ALA A 27 32.94 -9.39 9.27
CA ALA A 27 33.39 -8.56 8.13
C ALA A 27 32.60 -7.26 7.94
N GLY A 28 31.44 -7.06 8.58
CA GLY A 28 30.70 -5.79 8.51
C GLY A 28 30.27 -5.34 7.11
N GLU A 29 30.21 -6.25 6.13
CA GLU A 29 29.95 -5.90 4.73
C GLU A 29 28.43 -5.91 4.41
N GLY A 30 27.87 -4.72 4.22
CA GLY A 30 26.63 -4.47 3.50
C GLY A 30 26.77 -4.66 1.99
N GLY A 31 27.25 -5.83 1.57
CA GLY A 31 27.41 -6.23 0.17
C GLY A 31 26.42 -7.32 -0.21
N VAL A 32 25.95 -7.27 -1.45
CA VAL A 32 25.07 -8.26 -2.12
C VAL A 32 25.39 -9.67 -1.63
N THR A 33 24.50 -10.27 -0.83
CA THR A 33 24.76 -11.57 -0.21
C THR A 33 25.09 -12.61 -1.29
N ALA A 34 25.92 -13.61 -0.97
CA ALA A 34 26.23 -14.72 -1.87
C ALA A 34 24.97 -15.40 -2.45
N VAL A 35 23.85 -15.33 -1.71
CA VAL A 35 22.52 -15.75 -2.15
C VAL A 35 22.00 -14.87 -3.29
N THR A 36 22.07 -13.54 -3.16
CA THR A 36 21.68 -12.59 -4.21
C THR A 36 22.58 -12.68 -5.45
N ALA A 37 23.88 -12.94 -5.26
CA ALA A 37 24.83 -13.17 -6.35
C ALA A 37 24.56 -14.51 -7.08
N GLY A 38 24.25 -15.58 -6.33
CA GLY A 38 23.88 -16.88 -6.90
C GLY A 38 22.53 -16.87 -7.63
N ILE A 39 21.55 -16.12 -7.12
CA ILE A 39 20.27 -15.89 -7.81
C ILE A 39 20.49 -15.08 -9.09
N SER A 40 21.31 -14.02 -9.04
CA SER A 40 21.63 -13.24 -10.25
C SER A 40 22.36 -14.08 -11.29
N SER A 41 23.37 -14.88 -10.90
CA SER A 41 24.10 -15.73 -11.85
C SER A 41 23.22 -16.84 -12.45
N ALA A 42 22.27 -17.36 -11.68
CA ALA A 42 21.30 -18.34 -12.16
C ALA A 42 20.26 -17.72 -13.12
N LEU A 43 19.92 -16.43 -12.94
CA LEU A 43 19.01 -15.69 -13.82
C LEU A 43 19.68 -15.20 -15.11
N THR A 44 20.99 -14.95 -15.11
CA THR A 44 21.74 -14.42 -16.27
C THR A 44 22.42 -15.48 -17.14
N ASN A 45 22.45 -16.75 -16.73
CA ASN A 45 23.08 -17.82 -17.50
C ASN A 45 22.09 -18.48 -18.48
N SER A 46 22.35 -18.33 -19.78
CA SER A 46 21.53 -18.87 -20.87
C SER A 46 21.47 -20.41 -20.93
N LYS A 47 22.32 -21.11 -20.17
CA LYS A 47 22.37 -22.57 -20.05
C LYS A 47 21.89 -23.10 -18.69
N ALA A 48 21.46 -22.24 -17.77
CA ALA A 48 20.93 -22.68 -16.48
C ALA A 48 19.55 -23.35 -16.65
N PRO A 49 19.26 -24.47 -15.95
CA PRO A 49 17.96 -25.12 -16.04
C PRO A 49 16.84 -24.16 -15.60
N SER A 50 15.91 -23.98 -16.53
CA SER A 50 14.56 -23.39 -16.43
C SER A 50 13.90 -23.46 -15.05
N ALA A 51 13.18 -22.39 -14.66
CA ALA A 51 12.10 -22.35 -13.66
C ALA A 51 12.41 -22.73 -12.19
N ALA A 52 13.20 -23.78 -11.95
CA ALA A 52 13.36 -24.45 -10.67
C ALA A 52 13.99 -23.55 -9.59
N TYR A 53 14.78 -22.56 -10.01
CA TYR A 53 15.45 -21.61 -9.11
C TYR A 53 14.64 -20.34 -8.83
N LEU A 54 13.53 -20.09 -9.55
CA LEU A 54 12.59 -19.02 -9.20
C LEU A 54 11.74 -19.48 -8.01
N THR A 55 12.31 -19.45 -6.81
CA THR A 55 11.57 -19.71 -5.57
C THR A 55 10.61 -18.56 -5.26
N ASN A 56 9.62 -18.79 -4.38
CA ASN A 56 8.75 -17.70 -3.92
C ASN A 56 9.57 -16.61 -3.22
N ALA A 57 10.65 -16.99 -2.53
CA ALA A 57 11.59 -16.05 -1.92
C ALA A 57 12.28 -15.17 -2.97
N ALA A 58 12.77 -15.74 -4.07
CA ALA A 58 13.36 -14.96 -5.17
C ALA A 58 12.35 -13.97 -5.78
N LEU A 59 11.10 -14.39 -6.03
CA LEU A 59 10.05 -13.50 -6.54
C LEU A 59 9.70 -12.37 -5.56
N ASN A 60 9.67 -12.67 -4.27
CA ASN A 60 9.40 -11.66 -3.24
C ASN A 60 10.54 -10.64 -3.15
N VAL A 61 11.80 -11.09 -3.29
CA VAL A 61 12.97 -10.19 -3.36
C VAL A 61 12.88 -9.30 -4.60
N LEU A 62 12.51 -9.88 -5.75
CA LEU A 62 12.32 -9.10 -6.96
C LEU A 62 11.24 -8.03 -6.76
N ALA A 63 10.07 -8.41 -6.24
CA ALA A 63 8.95 -7.51 -6.01
C ALA A 63 9.13 -6.56 -4.81
N ALA A 64 10.18 -6.71 -4.00
CA ALA A 64 10.41 -5.93 -2.78
C ALA A 64 10.33 -4.41 -2.99
N PRO A 65 10.89 -3.81 -4.07
CA PRO A 65 10.76 -2.37 -4.31
C PRO A 65 9.31 -1.91 -4.52
N ALA A 66 8.41 -2.82 -4.93
CA ALA A 66 7.00 -2.53 -5.12
C ALA A 66 6.15 -2.72 -3.84
N ARG A 67 6.75 -3.24 -2.77
CA ARG A 67 6.10 -3.49 -1.48
C ARG A 67 6.11 -2.29 -0.52
N GLY A 68 6.71 -1.17 -0.93
CA GLY A 68 6.79 0.06 -0.14
C GLY A 68 7.80 -0.04 1.00
N GLU A 69 7.94 1.04 1.76
CA GLU A 69 8.81 1.14 2.93
C GLU A 69 8.33 0.26 4.09
N SER A 70 7.02 0.01 4.19
CA SER A 70 6.45 -0.97 5.13
C SER A 70 6.76 -2.41 4.75
N GLY A 71 7.05 -2.68 3.47
CA GLY A 71 7.10 -4.03 2.91
C GLY A 71 5.72 -4.73 2.81
N LYS A 72 4.62 -4.03 3.12
CA LYS A 72 3.27 -4.60 3.26
C LYS A 72 2.32 -4.25 2.12
N LEU A 73 2.73 -3.40 1.16
CA LEU A 73 1.88 -3.08 0.02
C LEU A 73 1.60 -4.31 -0.83
N ARG A 74 0.39 -4.39 -1.37
CA ARG A 74 -0.08 -5.49 -2.22
C ARG A 74 -0.52 -5.02 -3.60
N VAL A 75 -0.38 -3.73 -3.88
CA VAL A 75 -0.70 -3.18 -5.19
C VAL A 75 0.35 -2.19 -5.68
N LYS A 76 0.47 -2.07 -7.00
CA LYS A 76 1.05 -0.90 -7.67
C LYS A 76 0.00 -0.29 -8.57
N ILE A 77 -0.15 1.03 -8.53
CA ILE A 77 -1.16 1.77 -9.28
C ILE A 77 -0.44 2.58 -10.36
N LEU A 78 -0.82 2.39 -11.62
CA LEU A 78 -0.17 3.03 -12.77
C LEU A 78 -1.20 3.54 -13.79
N GLN A 79 -0.79 4.52 -14.58
CA GLN A 79 -1.51 4.90 -15.79
C GLN A 79 -1.35 3.81 -16.87
N PRO A 80 -2.38 3.57 -17.72
CA PRO A 80 -2.29 2.59 -18.79
C PRO A 80 -1.08 2.78 -19.70
N GLY A 81 -0.40 1.69 -20.04
CA GLY A 81 0.78 1.73 -20.94
C GLY A 81 2.05 2.34 -20.34
N THR A 82 2.04 2.75 -19.07
CA THR A 82 3.25 3.29 -18.43
C THR A 82 4.30 2.20 -18.25
N PRO A 83 5.59 2.46 -18.51
CA PRO A 83 6.66 1.55 -18.17
C PRO A 83 6.61 1.16 -16.70
N ILE A 84 6.70 -0.14 -16.45
CA ILE A 84 6.85 -0.68 -15.11
C ILE A 84 8.35 -0.55 -14.78
N ALA A 85 8.74 0.63 -14.30
CA ALA A 85 10.06 0.84 -13.70
C ALA A 85 10.28 -0.24 -12.63
N PRO A 86 11.50 -0.79 -12.53
CA PRO A 86 11.72 -2.18 -12.18
C PRO A 86 10.96 -2.55 -10.89
N ILE A 87 9.88 -3.32 -11.06
CA ILE A 87 9.40 -4.24 -10.02
C ILE A 87 10.41 -5.39 -9.89
N ILE A 88 11.52 -5.38 -10.64
CA ILE A 88 12.51 -6.44 -10.74
C ILE A 88 13.85 -5.76 -10.97
N SER A 89 14.77 -5.81 -9.99
CA SER A 89 16.14 -5.30 -10.12
C SER A 89 16.80 -5.71 -11.46
N ASP A 90 17.72 -4.90 -11.99
CA ASP A 90 18.43 -5.04 -13.29
C ASP A 90 18.98 -6.45 -13.64
N GLY A 91 19.01 -7.39 -12.69
CA GLY A 91 19.39 -8.79 -12.86
C GLY A 91 18.40 -9.68 -13.63
N ALA A 92 17.24 -9.17 -14.08
CA ALA A 92 16.25 -9.97 -14.82
C ALA A 92 16.23 -9.69 -16.34
N ARG A 93 17.41 -9.57 -16.95
CA ARG A 93 17.52 -9.53 -18.42
C ARG A 93 16.96 -10.84 -19.00
N GLY A 94 15.88 -10.75 -19.79
CA GLY A 94 15.22 -11.91 -20.40
C GLY A 94 13.95 -12.41 -19.70
N ALA A 95 13.51 -11.74 -18.63
CA ALA A 95 12.21 -12.02 -18.01
C ALA A 95 11.07 -11.24 -18.71
N GLY A 96 9.96 -11.92 -18.99
CA GLY A 96 8.69 -11.31 -19.40
C GLY A 96 7.74 -11.17 -18.21
N ILE A 97 6.69 -10.36 -18.39
CA ILE A 97 5.59 -10.24 -17.42
C ILE A 97 4.29 -10.58 -18.15
N THR A 98 3.52 -11.49 -17.56
CA THR A 98 2.16 -11.82 -17.97
C THR A 98 1.18 -11.24 -16.96
N PHE A 99 0.16 -10.56 -17.48
CA PHE A 99 -0.95 -9.99 -16.71
C PHE A 99 -2.22 -10.78 -16.99
N SER A 100 -3.03 -10.98 -15.97
CA SER A 100 -4.36 -11.56 -16.13
C SER A 100 -5.41 -10.87 -15.25
N ALA A 101 -6.61 -10.72 -15.80
CA ALA A 101 -7.79 -10.18 -15.14
C ALA A 101 -9.03 -10.95 -15.62
N GLY A 102 -9.57 -11.84 -14.77
CA GLY A 102 -10.64 -12.75 -15.17
C GLY A 102 -10.23 -13.66 -16.33
N ALA A 103 -11.04 -13.71 -17.39
CA ALA A 103 -10.74 -14.46 -18.61
C ALA A 103 -9.78 -13.75 -19.58
N VAL A 104 -9.39 -12.49 -19.28
CA VAL A 104 -8.50 -11.70 -20.13
C VAL A 104 -7.07 -11.88 -19.65
N ALA A 105 -6.16 -12.20 -20.57
CA ALA A 105 -4.72 -12.19 -20.33
C ALA A 105 -4.04 -11.25 -21.33
N GLU A 106 -3.14 -10.41 -20.83
CA GLU A 106 -2.25 -9.56 -21.63
C GLU A 106 -0.81 -9.95 -21.29
N SER A 107 -0.03 -10.36 -22.28
CA SER A 107 1.40 -10.60 -22.11
C SER A 107 2.17 -9.57 -22.89
N THR A 108 3.24 -9.04 -22.30
CA THR A 108 4.10 -8.08 -22.97
C THR A 108 5.55 -8.41 -22.66
N ALA A 109 6.37 -8.49 -23.71
CA ALA A 109 7.82 -8.58 -23.58
C ALA A 109 8.41 -7.23 -23.11
N THR A 110 7.74 -6.13 -23.44
CA THR A 110 7.99 -4.80 -22.89
C THR A 110 7.38 -4.69 -21.50
N MET A 111 8.17 -4.39 -20.46
CA MET A 111 7.66 -4.21 -19.10
C MET A 111 6.82 -2.94 -18.99
N THR A 112 5.57 -2.98 -19.45
CA THR A 112 4.61 -1.88 -19.44
C THR A 112 3.30 -2.33 -18.82
N ALA A 113 2.62 -1.41 -18.12
CA ALA A 113 1.30 -1.67 -17.56
C ALA A 113 0.29 -1.98 -18.68
N PRO A 114 -0.68 -2.90 -18.45
CA PRO A 114 -1.77 -3.17 -19.39
C PRO A 114 -2.45 -1.87 -19.86
N ARG A 115 -2.82 -1.82 -21.13
CA ARG A 115 -3.53 -0.64 -21.69
C ARG A 115 -4.99 -0.62 -21.28
N ARG A 116 -5.56 -1.78 -20.97
CA ARG A 116 -6.92 -1.88 -20.47
C ARG A 116 -6.96 -1.50 -18.99
N VAL A 117 -7.99 -0.75 -18.60
CA VAL A 117 -8.32 -0.46 -17.20
C VAL A 117 -8.65 -1.76 -16.48
N GLY A 118 -8.18 -1.90 -15.23
CA GLY A 118 -8.51 -3.07 -14.42
C GLY A 118 -7.52 -3.34 -13.29
N ILE A 119 -7.80 -4.44 -12.57
CA ILE A 119 -6.93 -5.00 -11.54
C ILE A 119 -6.37 -6.32 -12.06
N TRP A 120 -5.06 -6.35 -12.20
CA TRP A 120 -4.32 -7.43 -12.84
C TRP A 120 -3.57 -8.25 -11.80
N LYS A 121 -3.63 -9.57 -11.95
CA LYS A 121 -2.66 -10.49 -11.36
C LYS A 121 -1.42 -10.52 -12.24
N LEU A 122 -0.26 -10.64 -11.61
CA LEU A 122 1.02 -10.69 -12.31
C LEU A 122 1.60 -12.10 -12.22
N ALA A 123 2.18 -12.55 -13.31
CA ALA A 123 3.07 -13.69 -13.35
C ALA A 123 4.37 -13.30 -14.05
N LEU A 124 5.48 -13.77 -13.51
CA LEU A 124 6.80 -13.60 -14.10
C LEU A 124 7.10 -14.78 -15.00
N SER A 125 7.43 -14.50 -16.26
CA SER A 125 7.87 -15.50 -17.21
C SER A 125 9.38 -15.41 -17.42
N VAL A 126 10.10 -16.53 -17.31
CA VAL A 126 11.56 -16.60 -17.57
C VAL A 126 11.83 -17.88 -18.36
N GLY A 127 12.15 -17.75 -19.64
CA GLY A 127 12.16 -18.87 -20.57
C GLY A 127 10.77 -19.51 -20.67
N SER A 128 10.67 -20.83 -20.44
CA SER A 128 9.40 -21.57 -20.39
C SER A 128 8.70 -21.54 -19.02
N ALA A 129 9.35 -20.97 -17.99
CA ALA A 129 8.80 -20.89 -16.65
C ALA A 129 7.78 -19.74 -16.56
N VAL A 130 6.61 -19.98 -15.98
CA VAL A 130 5.68 -18.92 -15.57
C VAL A 130 5.36 -19.09 -14.10
N LYS A 131 5.61 -18.06 -13.31
CA LYS A 131 5.37 -18.11 -11.87
C LYS A 131 4.55 -16.91 -11.38
N PRO A 132 3.39 -17.13 -10.74
CA PRO A 132 2.56 -16.04 -10.26
C PRO A 132 3.25 -15.29 -9.12
N LEU A 133 3.13 -13.96 -9.13
CA LEU A 133 3.45 -13.14 -7.98
C LEU A 133 2.24 -13.13 -7.05
N ALA A 134 2.25 -14.04 -6.08
CA ALA A 134 1.16 -14.14 -5.11
C ALA A 134 0.99 -12.84 -4.29
N ASP A 135 -0.25 -12.56 -3.92
CA ASP A 135 -0.62 -11.44 -3.05
C ASP A 135 -0.11 -10.07 -3.52
N PHE A 136 0.03 -9.90 -4.84
CA PHE A 136 0.33 -8.63 -5.48
C PHE A 136 -0.54 -8.42 -6.73
N SER A 137 -0.97 -7.18 -6.93
CA SER A 137 -1.75 -6.79 -8.09
C SER A 137 -1.24 -5.50 -8.71
N LEU A 138 -1.43 -5.37 -10.01
CA LEU A 138 -1.20 -4.11 -10.73
C LEU A 138 -2.57 -3.51 -11.04
N ILE A 139 -2.77 -2.25 -10.70
CA ILE A 139 -4.00 -1.51 -10.98
C ILE A 139 -3.70 -0.50 -12.09
N THR A 140 -4.43 -0.61 -13.20
CA THR A 140 -4.37 0.37 -14.29
C THR A 140 -5.54 1.34 -14.17
N LEU A 141 -5.22 2.63 -14.04
CA LEU A 141 -6.20 3.67 -13.81
C LEU A 141 -7.11 3.90 -15.03
N ARG A 142 -8.37 4.20 -14.78
CA ARG A 142 -9.25 4.85 -15.76
C ARG A 142 -8.82 6.32 -15.90
N PRO A 143 -8.38 6.77 -17.09
CA PRO A 143 -7.92 8.14 -17.30
C PRO A 143 -8.97 9.18 -16.91
N ALA A 144 -8.54 10.26 -16.24
CA ALA A 144 -9.45 11.33 -15.84
C ALA A 144 -10.07 12.08 -17.03
N ALA A 145 -9.42 12.04 -18.20
CA ALA A 145 -9.94 12.61 -19.44
C ALA A 145 -11.25 11.96 -19.92
N GLU A 146 -11.57 10.74 -19.46
CA GLU A 146 -12.85 10.08 -19.77
C GLU A 146 -14.03 10.67 -18.98
N LYS A 147 -13.76 11.50 -17.94
CA LYS A 147 -14.80 12.14 -17.13
C LYS A 147 -15.57 13.17 -17.95
N LYS A 148 -16.89 13.02 -18.06
CA LYS A 148 -17.78 13.93 -18.80
C LYS A 148 -18.75 14.61 -17.83
N GLY A 149 -18.76 15.94 -17.78
CA GLY A 149 -19.70 16.69 -16.93
C GLY A 149 -19.60 16.32 -15.43
N GLY A 150 -18.40 16.04 -14.92
CA GLY A 150 -18.21 15.70 -13.50
C GLY A 150 -18.51 14.25 -13.12
N ARG A 151 -18.72 13.34 -14.08
CA ARG A 151 -19.03 11.94 -13.82
C ARG A 151 -18.27 10.97 -14.72
N LEU A 152 -18.14 9.72 -14.27
CA LEU A 152 -17.72 8.57 -15.07
C LEU A 152 -18.88 7.58 -15.11
N GLY A 153 -19.49 7.41 -16.29
CA GLY A 153 -20.75 6.68 -16.42
C GLY A 153 -21.83 7.32 -15.54
N LEU A 154 -22.43 6.53 -14.65
CA LEU A 154 -23.44 6.98 -13.68
C LEU A 154 -22.85 7.47 -12.35
N TYR A 155 -21.54 7.30 -12.14
CA TYR A 155 -20.89 7.65 -10.88
C TYR A 155 -20.47 9.12 -10.87
N TYR A 156 -21.02 9.88 -9.95
CA TYR A 156 -20.74 11.29 -9.78
C TYR A 156 -19.44 11.50 -9.00
N ILE A 157 -18.58 12.35 -9.54
CA ILE A 157 -17.27 12.70 -8.97
C ILE A 157 -17.24 14.19 -8.62
N GLY A 158 -17.82 15.04 -9.46
CA GLY A 158 -17.68 16.49 -9.38
C GLY A 158 -16.38 16.99 -9.99
N ASN A 159 -15.95 18.18 -9.58
CA ASN A 159 -14.76 18.85 -10.09
C ASN A 159 -13.86 19.26 -8.94
N TRP A 160 -12.57 18.98 -9.07
CA TRP A 160 -11.58 19.50 -8.12
C TRP A 160 -11.56 21.04 -8.21
N PRO A 161 -11.39 21.72 -7.07
CA PRO A 161 -11.29 23.17 -7.05
C PRO A 161 -10.06 23.62 -7.87
N THR A 162 -10.26 24.63 -8.73
CA THR A 162 -9.18 25.22 -9.53
C THR A 162 -8.57 26.43 -8.80
N GLY A 163 -7.30 26.73 -9.08
CA GLY A 163 -6.70 28.04 -8.78
C GLY A 163 -6.23 28.30 -7.34
N LYS A 164 -6.46 27.41 -6.37
CA LYS A 164 -5.93 27.57 -5.00
C LYS A 164 -4.56 26.89 -4.86
N ARG A 165 -3.49 27.69 -4.87
CA ARG A 165 -2.16 27.22 -4.49
C ARG A 165 -2.13 27.02 -2.98
N GLY A 166 -1.87 25.78 -2.56
CA GLY A 166 -1.56 25.47 -1.17
C GLY A 166 -0.15 25.92 -0.79
N ARG A 167 0.31 25.48 0.39
CA ARG A 167 1.70 25.67 0.81
C ARG A 167 2.66 25.12 -0.27
N PRO A 168 3.78 25.80 -0.60
CA PRO A 168 4.78 25.29 -1.52
C PRO A 168 5.17 23.84 -1.19
N GLY A 169 5.23 22.98 -2.20
CA GLY A 169 5.48 21.54 -2.04
C GLY A 169 4.23 20.67 -1.86
N THR A 170 3.03 21.28 -1.72
CA THR A 170 1.78 20.51 -1.65
C THR A 170 1.16 20.35 -3.04
N ASN A 171 0.94 19.12 -3.48
CA ASN A 171 0.27 18.87 -4.74
C ASN A 171 -1.26 18.98 -4.59
N TYR A 172 -1.87 19.97 -5.24
CA TYR A 172 -3.32 20.16 -5.34
C TYR A 172 -3.83 20.00 -6.78
N GLU A 173 -3.06 19.33 -7.64
CA GLU A 173 -3.50 18.95 -8.98
C GLU A 173 -4.60 17.89 -8.89
N ALA A 174 -5.55 17.98 -9.83
CA ALA A 174 -6.58 16.97 -9.95
C ALA A 174 -5.94 15.61 -10.29
N PRO A 175 -6.42 14.50 -9.70
CA PRO A 175 -5.93 13.16 -10.01
C PRO A 175 -6.00 12.87 -11.51
N SER A 176 -4.93 12.32 -12.05
CA SER A 176 -4.82 12.01 -13.50
C SER A 176 -5.65 10.78 -13.92
N GLY A 177 -6.19 10.03 -12.96
CA GLY A 177 -7.06 8.88 -13.22
C GLY A 177 -7.66 8.31 -11.94
N PHE A 178 -8.50 7.29 -12.11
CA PHE A 178 -9.28 6.66 -11.06
C PHE A 178 -9.09 5.15 -11.04
N ILE A 179 -9.07 4.57 -9.85
CA ILE A 179 -9.22 3.13 -9.69
C ILE A 179 -10.68 2.79 -9.95
N GLU A 180 -10.96 2.02 -10.99
CA GLU A 180 -12.29 1.44 -11.22
C GLU A 180 -12.48 0.23 -10.31
N VAL A 181 -13.50 0.26 -9.47
CA VAL A 181 -13.81 -0.80 -8.51
C VAL A 181 -15.19 -1.35 -8.77
N THR A 182 -15.24 -2.61 -9.18
CA THR A 182 -16.46 -3.39 -9.38
C THR A 182 -16.89 -4.09 -8.09
N ARG A 183 -18.07 -4.72 -8.10
CA ARG A 183 -18.55 -5.50 -6.95
C ARG A 183 -17.64 -6.67 -6.62
N GLU A 184 -17.05 -7.27 -7.65
CA GLU A 184 -16.16 -8.43 -7.56
C GLU A 184 -14.78 -8.02 -7.05
N SER A 185 -14.31 -6.83 -7.42
CA SER A 185 -12.96 -6.36 -7.11
C SER A 185 -12.83 -5.53 -5.83
N GLN A 186 -13.94 -5.13 -5.19
CA GLN A 186 -13.94 -4.27 -4.00
C GLN A 186 -13.13 -4.80 -2.80
N ASN A 187 -12.98 -6.13 -2.69
CA ASN A 187 -12.21 -6.76 -1.61
C ASN A 187 -10.71 -6.94 -1.96
N THR A 188 -10.23 -6.36 -3.06
CA THR A 188 -8.80 -6.35 -3.39
C THR A 188 -8.03 -5.66 -2.28
N HIS A 189 -7.00 -6.34 -1.78
CA HIS A 189 -6.14 -5.82 -0.73
C HIS A 189 -5.16 -4.80 -1.32
N LEU A 190 -5.14 -3.60 -0.75
CA LEU A 190 -4.11 -2.58 -1.00
C LEU A 190 -2.83 -2.91 -0.21
N SER A 191 -2.98 -3.49 0.98
CA SER A 191 -1.91 -3.92 1.87
C SER A 191 -2.37 -5.05 2.80
N GLU A 192 -1.65 -5.31 3.89
CA GLU A 192 -2.04 -6.30 4.90
C GLU A 192 -3.38 -5.97 5.57
N HIS A 193 -3.60 -4.71 5.97
CA HIS A 193 -4.77 -4.28 6.72
C HIS A 193 -5.85 -3.62 5.86
N PHE A 194 -5.51 -3.11 4.68
CA PHE A 194 -6.39 -2.23 3.92
C PHE A 194 -6.86 -2.85 2.60
N ARG A 195 -8.14 -2.66 2.26
CA ARG A 195 -8.80 -3.07 1.01
C ARG A 195 -9.39 -1.87 0.28
N LEU A 196 -9.65 -2.01 -1.02
CA LEU A 196 -10.22 -0.92 -1.83
C LEU A 196 -11.53 -0.37 -1.25
N LYS A 197 -12.42 -1.25 -0.78
CA LYS A 197 -13.72 -0.86 -0.23
C LYS A 197 -13.63 0.04 1.01
N ASP A 198 -12.53 -0.03 1.76
CA ASP A 198 -12.36 0.74 2.99
C ASP A 198 -12.21 2.25 2.68
N PHE A 199 -11.93 2.61 1.42
CA PHE A 199 -11.74 3.99 0.97
C PHE A 199 -12.92 4.52 0.16
N PHE A 200 -14.06 3.84 0.15
CA PHE A 200 -15.22 4.32 -0.60
C PHE A 200 -15.82 5.58 0.03
N PRO A 201 -16.24 6.56 -0.79
CA PRO A 201 -17.15 7.61 -0.35
C PRO A 201 -18.46 7.01 0.18
N HIS A 202 -19.10 7.69 1.13
CA HIS A 202 -20.34 7.22 1.77
C HIS A 202 -21.62 7.64 1.05
N ASP A 203 -21.50 8.28 -0.12
CA ASP A 203 -22.62 8.52 -1.04
C ASP A 203 -22.68 7.44 -2.13
N GLN A 204 -23.78 7.44 -2.90
CA GLN A 204 -23.92 6.60 -4.10
C GLN A 204 -23.70 5.09 -3.83
N ALA A 205 -24.19 4.57 -2.69
CA ALA A 205 -24.00 3.18 -2.26
C ALA A 205 -24.35 2.14 -3.36
N ASN A 206 -25.43 2.40 -4.11
CA ASN A 206 -25.98 1.49 -5.11
C ASN A 206 -25.42 1.70 -6.54
N VAL A 207 -24.53 2.68 -6.76
CA VAL A 207 -23.95 2.96 -8.07
C VAL A 207 -22.63 2.19 -8.24
N TRP A 208 -22.51 1.49 -9.38
CA TRP A 208 -21.34 0.69 -9.74
C TRP A 208 -20.99 0.87 -11.23
N PRO A 209 -19.71 0.73 -11.61
CA PRO A 209 -18.54 0.63 -10.72
C PRO A 209 -18.29 1.92 -9.93
N LYS A 210 -17.53 1.83 -8.84
CA LYS A 210 -17.04 2.99 -8.08
C LYS A 210 -15.72 3.46 -8.68
N TYR A 211 -15.44 4.75 -8.58
CA TYR A 211 -14.19 5.35 -9.03
C TYR A 211 -13.54 6.10 -7.89
N ILE A 212 -12.40 5.59 -7.40
CA ILE A 212 -11.70 6.15 -6.24
C ILE A 212 -10.27 6.56 -6.57
N VAL A 213 -9.71 7.41 -5.73
CA VAL A 213 -8.29 7.80 -5.78
C VAL A 213 -7.68 7.43 -4.44
N VAL A 214 -6.58 6.67 -4.48
CA VAL A 214 -5.81 6.29 -3.30
C VAL A 214 -4.33 6.46 -3.65
N ASP A 215 -3.63 7.30 -2.90
CA ASP A 215 -2.18 7.38 -2.96
C ASP A 215 -1.59 6.23 -2.13
N ILE A 216 -0.75 5.42 -2.76
CA ILE A 216 -0.18 4.24 -2.10
C ILE A 216 0.78 4.63 -0.96
N LYS A 217 1.34 5.85 -0.96
CA LYS A 217 2.15 6.36 0.16
C LYS A 217 1.35 6.48 1.45
N LEU A 218 0.07 6.84 1.37
CA LEU A 218 -0.82 6.86 2.53
C LEU A 218 -0.95 5.46 3.13
N ILE A 219 -1.20 4.47 2.29
CA ILE A 219 -1.35 3.07 2.71
C ILE A 219 -0.06 2.57 3.37
N ASP A 220 1.08 2.85 2.74
CA ASP A 220 2.39 2.47 3.23
C ASP A 220 2.70 3.07 4.61
N LYS A 221 2.43 4.37 4.77
CA LYS A 221 2.53 5.08 6.04
C LYS A 221 1.63 4.47 7.11
N MET A 222 0.37 4.21 6.79
CA MET A 222 -0.56 3.64 7.77
C MET A 222 -0.11 2.25 8.22
N GLU A 223 0.40 1.40 7.32
CA GLU A 223 0.98 0.11 7.69
C GLU A 223 2.18 0.24 8.65
N LEU A 224 3.04 1.25 8.44
CA LEU A 224 4.13 1.56 9.38
C LEU A 224 3.62 2.06 10.73
N VAL A 225 2.57 2.89 10.74
CA VAL A 225 1.91 3.37 11.97
C VAL A 225 1.32 2.20 12.76
N LEU A 226 0.59 1.30 12.09
CA LEU A 226 0.07 0.10 12.75
C LEU A 226 1.20 -0.78 13.28
N SER A 227 2.29 -0.93 12.53
CA SER A 227 3.45 -1.70 12.98
C SER A 227 4.15 -1.07 14.19
N ASP A 228 4.21 0.26 14.27
CA ASP A 228 4.71 0.99 15.44
C ASP A 228 3.79 0.81 16.67
N LEU A 229 2.48 0.91 16.49
CA LEU A 229 1.49 0.65 17.56
C LEU A 229 1.57 -0.80 18.07
N GLN A 230 1.71 -1.78 17.17
CA GLN A 230 1.91 -3.18 17.53
C GLN A 230 3.15 -3.39 18.40
N LYS A 231 4.27 -2.71 18.10
CA LYS A 231 5.49 -2.75 18.94
C LYS A 231 5.27 -2.18 20.34
N GLN A 232 4.24 -1.35 20.53
CA GLN A 232 3.82 -0.82 21.83
C GLN A 232 2.74 -1.68 22.50
N GLY A 233 2.42 -2.85 21.95
CA GLY A 233 1.45 -3.78 22.53
C GLY A 233 0.00 -3.39 22.28
N ILE A 234 -0.28 -2.58 21.25
CA ILE A 234 -1.65 -2.28 20.80
C ILE A 234 -2.03 -3.29 19.72
N ASN A 235 -3.20 -3.92 19.86
CA ASN A 235 -3.76 -4.75 18.81
C ASN A 235 -4.29 -3.86 17.68
N THR A 236 -3.76 -4.01 16.48
CA THR A 236 -4.15 -3.18 15.32
C THR A 236 -4.98 -3.92 14.29
N LYS A 237 -5.32 -5.20 14.53
CA LYS A 237 -6.12 -6.01 13.60
C LYS A 237 -7.51 -5.39 13.35
N GLY A 238 -8.01 -4.65 14.34
CA GLY A 238 -9.28 -3.93 14.28
C GLY A 238 -9.21 -2.54 13.66
N VAL A 239 -8.14 -2.16 12.96
CA VAL A 239 -8.11 -0.85 12.29
C VAL A 239 -9.31 -0.67 11.35
N ARG A 240 -9.96 0.49 11.44
CA ARG A 240 -11.07 0.92 10.60
C ARG A 240 -10.70 2.19 9.88
N VAL A 241 -11.09 2.29 8.61
CA VAL A 241 -11.11 3.55 7.88
C VAL A 241 -12.52 4.12 8.01
N MET A 242 -12.65 5.19 8.80
CA MET A 242 -13.91 5.92 8.96
C MET A 242 -14.21 6.75 7.71
N SER A 243 -13.18 7.32 7.08
CA SER A 243 -13.32 8.06 5.84
C SER A 243 -12.04 7.98 5.03
N GLY A 244 -12.11 7.49 3.80
CA GLY A 244 -10.99 7.45 2.86
C GLY A 244 -11.14 8.49 1.76
N PHE A 245 -11.20 8.05 0.51
CA PHE A 245 -11.40 8.96 -0.61
C PHE A 245 -12.77 9.65 -0.53
N ARG A 246 -12.79 10.95 -0.83
CA ARG A 246 -14.02 11.74 -0.97
C ARG A 246 -14.06 12.32 -2.37
N THR A 247 -15.13 12.06 -3.14
CA THR A 247 -15.30 12.78 -4.41
C THR A 247 -15.45 14.27 -4.12
N PRO A 248 -15.00 15.18 -5.01
CA PRO A 248 -15.28 16.61 -4.85
C PRO A 248 -16.76 16.91 -4.62
N GLN A 249 -17.67 16.19 -5.31
CA GLN A 249 -19.10 16.30 -5.08
C GLN A 249 -19.48 15.93 -3.64
N TYR A 250 -19.08 14.75 -3.16
CA TYR A 250 -19.36 14.31 -1.78
C TYR A 250 -18.75 15.26 -0.74
N ASN A 251 -17.55 15.77 -0.99
CA ASN A 251 -16.89 16.72 -0.09
C ASN A 251 -17.64 18.07 -0.02
N SER A 252 -18.24 18.50 -1.12
CA SER A 252 -18.99 19.78 -1.20
C SER A 252 -20.41 19.72 -0.65
N GLY A 253 -21.06 18.55 -0.66
CA GLY A 253 -22.51 18.46 -0.38
C GLY A 253 -23.04 17.19 0.28
N GLY A 254 -22.18 16.25 0.69
CA GLY A 254 -22.61 15.05 1.44
C GLY A 254 -22.29 15.17 2.94
N GLY A 255 -23.24 14.87 3.83
CA GLY A 255 -23.05 14.94 5.29
C GLY A 255 -23.08 16.36 5.88
N ASP A 256 -22.62 16.55 7.12
CA ASP A 256 -22.45 17.88 7.73
C ASP A 256 -21.28 18.62 7.03
N PRO A 257 -21.53 19.72 6.29
CA PRO A 257 -20.49 20.45 5.59
C PRO A 257 -19.65 21.34 6.50
N ARG A 258 -20.03 21.55 7.77
CA ARG A 258 -19.42 22.55 8.67
C ARG A 258 -17.96 22.24 9.03
N GLY A 259 -17.55 20.97 9.01
CA GLY A 259 -16.15 20.56 9.24
C GLY A 259 -15.34 20.21 7.99
N ARG A 260 -15.91 20.37 6.78
CA ARG A 260 -15.23 19.92 5.55
C ARG A 260 -14.48 21.05 4.87
N ALA A 261 -13.14 20.97 4.92
CA ALA A 261 -12.30 21.91 4.19
C ALA A 261 -12.52 21.80 2.67
N SER A 262 -12.71 22.95 2.02
CA SER A 262 -12.84 23.07 0.54
C SER A 262 -11.64 22.50 -0.24
N MET A 263 -10.49 22.33 0.42
CA MET A 263 -9.25 21.75 -0.14
C MET A 263 -8.83 20.49 0.63
N SER A 264 -9.78 19.71 1.14
CA SER A 264 -9.51 18.49 1.90
C SER A 264 -8.60 17.52 1.13
N ARG A 265 -7.60 16.96 1.83
CA ARG A 265 -6.67 15.95 1.31
C ARG A 265 -7.36 14.64 0.93
N HIS A 266 -8.51 14.33 1.53
CA HIS A 266 -9.32 13.16 1.15
C HIS A 266 -9.73 13.16 -0.33
N MET A 267 -9.91 14.34 -0.95
CA MET A 267 -10.23 14.45 -2.38
C MET A 267 -9.06 14.12 -3.29
N TYR A 268 -7.83 14.17 -2.79
CA TYR A 268 -6.62 13.89 -3.55
C TYR A 268 -6.13 12.44 -3.33
N GLY A 269 -6.85 11.67 -2.51
CA GLY A 269 -6.59 10.25 -2.24
C GLY A 269 -5.45 10.00 -1.27
N ASP A 270 -4.87 11.04 -0.69
CA ASP A 270 -3.68 10.94 0.15
C ASP A 270 -3.97 11.13 1.65
N ALA A 271 -5.25 11.07 2.04
CA ALA A 271 -5.71 11.13 3.43
C ALA A 271 -6.74 10.06 3.80
N ALA A 272 -6.74 9.67 5.07
CA ALA A 272 -7.76 8.85 5.69
C ALA A 272 -7.98 9.21 7.16
N ASP A 273 -9.21 9.04 7.62
CA ASP A 273 -9.61 9.08 9.02
C ASP A 273 -9.68 7.65 9.54
N ILE A 274 -8.91 7.33 10.58
CA ILE A 274 -8.81 5.97 11.12
C ILE A 274 -9.05 5.91 12.63
N PHE A 275 -9.46 4.74 13.08
CA PHE A 275 -9.50 4.36 14.49
C PHE A 275 -9.21 2.86 14.63
N ILE A 276 -8.84 2.42 15.83
CA ILE A 276 -8.60 1.01 16.15
C ILE A 276 -9.79 0.50 16.95
N ASP A 277 -10.48 -0.50 16.42
CA ASP A 277 -11.70 -1.12 16.97
C ASP A 277 -11.49 -2.65 16.98
N SER A 278 -10.67 -3.11 17.93
CA SER A 278 -10.26 -4.52 18.00
C SER A 278 -11.32 -5.40 18.64
N ASP A 279 -12.17 -4.83 19.48
CA ASP A 279 -13.30 -5.54 20.08
C ASP A 279 -14.56 -5.56 19.19
N GLY A 280 -14.59 -4.73 18.13
CA GLY A 280 -15.67 -4.70 17.13
C GLY A 280 -16.92 -3.98 17.59
N ASN A 281 -16.85 -3.15 18.64
CA ASN A 281 -17.98 -2.40 19.16
C ASN A 281 -18.32 -1.14 18.34
N GLY A 282 -17.49 -0.79 17.35
CA GLY A 282 -17.69 0.34 16.44
C GLY A 282 -17.14 1.68 16.93
N ASN A 283 -16.47 1.71 18.08
CA ASN A 283 -15.74 2.85 18.62
C ASN A 283 -14.23 2.54 18.71
N MET A 284 -13.43 3.58 18.93
CA MET A 284 -12.01 3.41 19.22
C MET A 284 -11.82 2.65 20.54
N ASP A 285 -10.87 1.73 20.57
CA ASP A 285 -10.39 1.08 21.78
C ASP A 285 -9.72 2.11 22.73
N ASP A 286 -9.67 1.81 24.03
CA ASP A 286 -8.85 2.55 25.00
C ASP A 286 -7.35 2.24 24.77
N LEU A 287 -6.72 3.04 23.91
CA LEU A 287 -5.36 2.85 23.44
C LEU A 287 -4.33 3.29 24.48
N ASN A 288 -4.67 4.27 25.32
CA ASN A 288 -3.77 4.75 26.37
C ASN A 288 -3.92 3.98 27.70
N ARG A 289 -4.95 3.13 27.81
CA ARG A 289 -5.26 2.27 28.96
C ARG A 289 -5.60 3.05 30.23
N ASP A 290 -6.26 4.20 30.08
CA ASP A 290 -6.70 5.04 31.21
C ASP A 290 -8.14 4.74 31.67
N GLY A 291 -8.82 3.79 31.00
CA GLY A 291 -10.20 3.39 31.27
C GLY A 291 -11.25 4.26 30.58
N ARG A 292 -10.88 5.18 29.69
CA ARG A 292 -11.81 6.11 29.03
C ARG A 292 -11.52 6.26 27.55
N VAL A 293 -12.48 5.89 26.71
CA VAL A 293 -12.42 6.14 25.26
C VAL A 293 -12.63 7.63 24.96
N ASN A 294 -11.57 8.35 24.61
CA ASN A 294 -11.61 9.79 24.34
C ASN A 294 -10.48 10.25 23.38
N ILE A 295 -10.30 11.56 23.21
CA ILE A 295 -9.28 12.10 22.29
C ILE A 295 -7.84 11.72 22.67
N ALA A 296 -7.59 11.36 23.93
CA ALA A 296 -6.30 10.86 24.38
C ALA A 296 -5.88 9.56 23.65
N ASP A 297 -6.83 8.73 23.24
CA ASP A 297 -6.57 7.52 22.44
C ASP A 297 -6.10 7.86 21.04
N ALA A 298 -6.77 8.84 20.39
CA ALA A 298 -6.32 9.36 19.11
C ALA A 298 -4.89 9.95 19.19
N ARG A 299 -4.50 10.52 20.34
CA ARG A 299 -3.13 11.01 20.55
C ARG A 299 -2.08 9.89 20.57
N VAL A 300 -2.46 8.65 20.89
CA VAL A 300 -1.56 7.49 20.79
C VAL A 300 -1.20 7.21 19.33
N ILE A 301 -2.18 7.26 18.42
CA ILE A 301 -1.95 7.13 16.97
C ILE A 301 -1.10 8.30 16.45
N LEU A 302 -1.38 9.53 16.88
CA LEU A 302 -0.56 10.70 16.54
C LEU A 302 0.91 10.52 16.97
N ALA A 303 1.16 9.98 18.17
CA ALA A 303 2.53 9.72 18.62
C ALA A 303 3.25 8.72 17.70
N ALA A 304 2.54 7.69 17.23
CA ALA A 304 3.04 6.73 16.25
C ALA A 304 3.33 7.38 14.90
N VAL A 305 2.42 8.23 14.38
CA VAL A 305 2.67 9.01 13.16
C VAL A 305 3.95 9.84 13.27
N ASN A 306 4.18 10.52 14.40
CA ASN A 306 5.39 11.32 14.60
C ASN A 306 6.68 10.48 14.59
N ARG A 307 6.64 9.25 15.15
CA ARG A 307 7.79 8.33 15.08
C ARG A 307 8.03 7.82 13.67
N VAL A 308 6.96 7.44 12.97
CA VAL A 308 7.03 6.96 11.59
C VAL A 308 7.56 8.03 10.66
N GLU A 309 7.04 9.25 10.69
CA GLU A 309 7.52 10.33 9.81
C GLU A 309 8.98 10.71 10.05
N ARG A 310 9.48 10.57 11.29
CA ARG A 310 10.89 10.79 11.59
C ARG A 310 11.78 9.69 10.99
N ALA A 311 11.32 8.45 10.98
CA ALA A 311 12.04 7.31 10.39
C ALA A 311 11.87 7.24 8.85
N HIS A 312 10.78 7.78 8.32
CA HIS A 312 10.37 7.71 6.92
C HIS A 312 9.99 9.10 6.37
N PRO A 313 10.97 10.00 6.17
CA PRO A 313 10.69 11.40 5.78
C PRO A 313 9.96 11.57 4.44
N SER A 314 10.07 10.58 3.55
CA SER A 314 9.36 10.46 2.27
C SER A 314 7.84 10.34 2.41
N LEU A 315 7.34 9.96 3.60
CA LEU A 315 5.93 9.74 3.91
C LEU A 315 5.33 10.84 4.81
N VAL A 316 6.02 11.98 4.93
CA VAL A 316 5.61 13.09 5.79
C VAL A 316 4.26 13.69 5.36
N GLY A 317 3.44 14.05 6.35
CA GLY A 317 2.17 14.74 6.09
C GLY A 317 1.46 15.25 7.34
N GLY A 318 0.16 15.44 7.21
CA GLY A 318 -0.73 15.90 8.27
C GLY A 318 -1.16 14.78 9.20
N CYS A 319 -1.40 15.14 10.46
CA CYS A 319 -2.09 14.30 11.43
C CYS A 319 -2.96 15.16 12.35
N GLY A 320 -4.26 14.88 12.36
CA GLY A 320 -5.25 15.55 13.18
C GLY A 320 -5.87 14.57 14.16
N VAL A 321 -6.11 14.98 15.40
CA VAL A 321 -6.83 14.17 16.39
C VAL A 321 -8.19 14.79 16.67
N TYR A 322 -9.22 13.95 16.76
CA TYR A 322 -10.60 14.37 16.84
C TYR A 322 -11.31 13.72 18.03
N SER A 323 -12.04 14.52 18.79
CA SER A 323 -12.90 14.00 19.87
C SER A 323 -14.11 13.28 19.30
N ALA A 324 -14.71 12.40 20.12
CA ALA A 324 -16.02 11.84 19.82
C ALA A 324 -17.11 12.93 19.72
N ASN A 325 -18.20 12.59 19.04
CA ASN A 325 -19.48 13.29 19.07
C ASN A 325 -20.63 12.27 19.19
N SER A 326 -21.87 12.70 18.93
CA SER A 326 -23.04 11.81 18.99
C SER A 326 -23.11 10.79 17.84
N ALA A 327 -22.34 10.97 16.76
CA ALA A 327 -22.36 10.12 15.58
C ALA A 327 -21.23 9.08 15.57
N HIS A 328 -20.08 9.39 16.17
CA HIS A 328 -18.92 8.49 16.20
C HIS A 328 -17.99 8.76 17.40
N GLY A 329 -17.19 7.74 17.74
CA GLY A 329 -16.09 7.85 18.70
C GLY A 329 -14.93 8.75 18.22
N PRO A 330 -13.85 8.86 19.02
CA PRO A 330 -12.67 9.62 18.62
C PRO A 330 -11.99 8.96 17.41
N PHE A 331 -11.29 9.76 16.60
CA PHE A 331 -10.56 9.25 15.43
C PHE A 331 -9.31 10.08 15.13
N THR A 332 -8.45 9.57 14.26
CA THR A 332 -7.23 10.23 13.83
C THR A 332 -7.21 10.38 12.31
N HIS A 333 -7.11 11.64 11.85
CA HIS A 333 -6.79 11.96 10.47
C HIS A 333 -5.29 11.69 10.23
N VAL A 334 -4.96 11.04 9.11
CA VAL A 334 -3.59 10.84 8.63
C VAL A 334 -3.54 11.16 7.14
N ASP A 335 -2.53 11.91 6.70
CA ASP A 335 -2.26 12.09 5.27
C ASP A 335 -0.77 12.14 4.91
N THR A 336 -0.48 12.27 3.62
CA THR A 336 0.88 12.36 3.05
C THR A 336 1.09 13.63 2.22
N ARG A 337 0.55 14.76 2.70
CA ARG A 337 0.58 16.08 2.00
C ARG A 337 1.98 16.66 1.73
N GLY A 338 3.06 16.01 2.17
CA GLY A 338 4.44 16.41 1.90
C GLY A 338 5.03 17.39 2.92
N TYR A 339 4.31 17.73 4.00
CA TYR A 339 4.84 18.51 5.11
C TYR A 339 4.10 18.21 6.43
N PRO A 340 4.76 18.35 7.59
CA PRO A 340 4.12 18.15 8.88
C PRO A 340 3.04 19.21 9.13
N ALA A 341 1.86 18.74 9.56
CA ALA A 341 0.81 19.57 10.10
C ALA A 341 0.11 18.82 11.23
N ARG A 342 -0.12 19.48 12.37
CA ARG A 342 -0.75 18.91 13.56
C ARG A 342 -1.86 19.80 14.05
N TRP A 343 -3.03 19.21 14.29
CA TRP A 343 -4.17 19.95 14.81
C TRP A 343 -5.02 19.05 15.70
N THR A 344 -5.89 19.70 16.47
CA THR A 344 -6.91 19.06 17.29
C THR A 344 -8.24 19.62 16.80
N GLY A 345 -9.17 18.75 16.43
CA GLY A 345 -10.52 19.11 16.02
C GLY A 345 -11.58 18.52 16.95
N THR A 346 -12.79 19.02 16.82
CA THR A 346 -14.00 18.44 17.42
C THR A 346 -14.65 17.49 16.43
N GLY A 347 -15.50 16.57 16.90
CA GLY A 347 -16.06 15.48 16.06
C GLY A 347 -16.78 15.90 14.78
N ASP A 348 -17.07 17.19 14.59
CA ASP A 348 -17.73 17.70 13.37
C ASP A 348 -16.78 17.81 12.15
N GLY A 349 -15.46 17.65 12.36
CA GLY A 349 -14.43 17.70 11.30
C GLY A 349 -13.64 19.01 11.24
#